data_AF-A0A1G7XLX9-F1
#
_entry.id   AF-A0A1G7XLX9-F1
#
_cell.length_a   1.000
_cell.length_b   1.000
_cell.length_c   1.000
_cell.angle_alpha   90.00
_cell.angle_beta   90.00
_cell.angle_gamma   90.00
#
_symmetry.space_group_name_H-M   'P 1'
#
loop_
_entity.id
_entity.type
_entity.pdbx_description
1 polymer ?
#
loop_
_entity_poly.entity_id
_entity_poly.type
_entity_poly.pdbx_seq_one_letter_code
_entity_poly.pdbx_strand_id
1 'polypeptide(L)'
;MIISLLTYRHIKNLCSFFKRTRNSFKLINNERIVIISGSMRGLVLYFDRDACEVKNGETDFISIDITRDFSVEMLMRILVNHNIITSVFEG
;
A
#
# COMPACT_ATOMS: atom_id res chain seq x y z
N MET A 1 -16.98 3.97 5.38
CA MET A 1 -17.68 2.96 4.55
C MET A 1 -17.61 1.61 5.28
N ILE A 2 -18.34 0.57 4.85
CA ILE A 2 -18.07 -0.79 5.35
C ILE A 2 -16.99 -1.39 4.43
N ILE A 3 -15.81 -1.61 4.97
CA ILE A 3 -14.70 -2.25 4.26
C ILE A 3 -14.97 -3.76 4.20
N SER A 4 -14.71 -4.39 3.07
CA SER A 4 -14.82 -5.84 2.97
C SER A 4 -13.81 -6.53 3.91
N LEU A 5 -14.17 -7.69 4.46
CA LEU A 5 -13.26 -8.50 5.30
C LEU A 5 -11.96 -8.85 4.58
N LEU A 6 -12.03 -9.00 3.25
CA LEU A 6 -10.87 -9.26 2.39
C LEU A 6 -9.91 -8.06 2.40
N THR A 7 -10.42 -6.87 2.07
CA THR A 7 -9.64 -5.63 2.04
C THR A 7 -9.04 -5.31 3.41
N TYR A 8 -9.78 -5.54 4.50
CA TYR A 8 -9.26 -5.39 5.86
C TYR A 8 -8.05 -6.31 6.15
N ARG A 9 -8.07 -7.55 5.67
CA ARG A 9 -6.94 -8.49 5.80
C ARG A 9 -5.71 -7.96 5.05
N HIS A 10 -5.90 -7.46 3.83
CA HIS A 10 -4.80 -6.91 3.02
C HIS A 10 -4.19 -5.67 3.67
N ILE A 11 -5.02 -4.78 4.24
CA ILE A 11 -4.56 -3.60 5.00
C ILE A 11 -3.73 -4.02 6.20
N LYS A 12 -4.14 -5.04 6.96
CA LYS A 12 -3.32 -5.59 8.07
C LYS A 12 -1.99 -6.16 7.59
N ASN A 13 -1.98 -6.89 6.49
CA ASN A 13 -0.75 -7.45 5.91
C ASN A 13 0.21 -6.34 5.48
N LEU A 14 -0.31 -5.28 4.86
CA LEU A 14 0.47 -4.09 4.47
C LEU A 14 1.03 -3.36 5.68
N CYS A 15 0.21 -3.13 6.72
CA CYS A 15 0.67 -2.54 7.98
C CYS A 15 1.84 -3.34 8.59
N SER A 16 1.72 -4.66 8.62
CA SER A 16 2.79 -5.54 9.12
C SER A 16 4.05 -5.48 8.26
N PHE A 17 3.90 -5.44 6.94
CA PHE A 17 5.00 -5.28 6.00
C PHE A 17 5.75 -3.96 6.19
N PHE A 18 5.02 -2.83 6.33
CA PHE A 18 5.64 -1.53 6.53
C PHE A 18 6.41 -1.46 7.86
N LYS A 19 5.88 -2.05 8.94
CA LYS A 19 6.64 -2.20 10.19
C LYS A 19 7.93 -2.99 9.99
N ARG A 20 7.87 -4.14 9.31
CA ARG A 20 9.02 -5.01 9.05
C ARG A 20 10.10 -4.31 8.22
N THR A 21 9.70 -3.49 7.25
CA THR A 21 10.60 -2.70 6.39
C THR A 21 11.03 -1.37 7.02
N ARG A 22 10.82 -1.19 8.34
CA ARG A 22 11.20 0.02 9.10
C ARG A 22 10.58 1.31 8.56
N ASN A 23 9.40 1.20 7.96
CA ASN A 23 8.57 2.34 7.56
C ASN A 23 7.56 2.66 8.66
N SER A 24 7.43 3.94 9.01
CA SER A 24 6.35 4.39 9.90
C SER A 24 5.17 4.84 9.06
N PHE A 25 3.95 4.58 9.54
CA PHE A 25 2.73 4.94 8.83
C PHE A 25 1.62 5.40 9.77
N LYS A 26 0.66 6.13 9.21
CA LYS A 26 -0.63 6.41 9.82
C LYS A 26 -1.71 5.63 9.09
N LEU A 27 -2.51 4.88 9.84
CA LEU A 27 -3.73 4.25 9.36
C LEU A 27 -4.92 5.15 9.72
N ILE A 28 -5.68 5.59 8.72
CA ILE A 28 -6.82 6.51 8.88
C ILE A 28 -8.09 5.77 8.47
N ASN A 29 -9.06 5.70 9.38
CA ASN A 29 -10.38 5.07 9.18
C ASN A 29 -10.37 3.62 8.67
N ASN A 30 -9.24 2.91 8.83
CA ASN A 30 -8.98 1.62 8.19
C ASN A 30 -9.06 1.63 6.66
N GLU A 31 -9.16 2.79 5.99
CA GLU A 31 -9.34 2.93 4.54
C GLU A 31 -8.13 3.59 3.88
N ARG A 32 -7.20 4.13 4.67
CA ARG A 32 -6.04 4.85 4.13
C ARG A 32 -4.79 4.60 4.94
N ILE A 33 -3.70 4.25 4.27
CA ILE A 33 -2.36 4.15 4.85
C ILE A 33 -1.51 5.29 4.29
N VAL A 34 -0.90 6.08 5.16
CA VAL A 34 0.05 7.15 4.79
C VAL A 34 1.41 6.82 5.36
N ILE A 35 2.42 6.63 4.52
CA ILE A 35 3.80 6.40 4.96
C ILE A 35 4.46 7.73 5.33
N ILE A 36 4.76 7.89 6.61
CA ILE A 36 5.26 9.15 7.18
C ILE A 36 6.80 9.18 7.27
N SER A 37 7.46 8.02 7.34
CA SER A 37 8.92 7.92 7.39
C SER A 37 9.41 6.58 6.84
N GLY A 38 10.69 6.52 6.47
CA GLY A 38 11.34 5.34 5.89
C GLY A 38 11.60 5.48 4.39
N SER A 39 11.99 4.39 3.75
CA SER A 39 12.31 4.35 2.31
C SER A 39 11.11 4.63 1.41
N MET A 40 9.89 4.40 1.91
CA MET A 40 8.64 4.61 1.17
C MET A 40 7.90 5.88 1.59
N ARG A 41 8.59 6.83 2.24
CA ARG A 41 7.98 8.10 2.67
C ARG A 41 7.32 8.82 1.49
N GLY A 42 6.09 9.29 1.69
CA GLY A 42 5.31 9.97 0.66
C GLY A 42 4.29 9.06 -0.03
N LEU A 43 4.44 7.74 0.11
CA LEU A 43 3.47 6.76 -0.37
C LEU A 43 2.16 6.84 0.42
N VAL A 44 1.05 6.88 -0.30
CA VAL A 44 -0.31 6.84 0.24
C VAL A 44 -1.09 5.76 -0.48
N LEU A 45 -1.73 4.88 0.29
CA LEU A 45 -2.61 3.83 -0.21
C LEU A 45 -4.02 4.14 0.27
N TYR A 46 -4.97 4.20 -0.66
CA TYR A 46 -6.40 4.35 -0.42
C TYR A 46 -7.08 3.04 -0.79
N PHE A 47 -8.00 2.60 0.05
CA PHE A 47 -8.74 1.36 -0.13
C PHE A 47 -10.22 1.70 -0.28
N ASP A 48 -10.78 1.39 -1.44
CA ASP A 48 -12.21 1.49 -1.72
C ASP A 48 -12.73 0.15 -2.21
N ARG A 49 -13.57 -0.50 -1.37
CA ARG A 49 -14.16 -1.84 -1.59
C ARG A 49 -13.16 -2.86 -2.11
N ASP A 50 -13.03 -2.95 -3.44
CA ASP A 50 -12.27 -3.95 -4.17
C ASP A 50 -11.12 -3.34 -4.98
N ALA A 51 -10.72 -2.09 -4.70
CA ALA A 51 -9.61 -1.40 -5.33
C ALA A 51 -8.68 -0.75 -4.31
N CYS A 52 -7.41 -0.66 -4.68
CA CYS A 52 -6.38 0.08 -3.97
C CYS A 52 -5.80 1.15 -4.90
N GLU A 53 -6.02 2.42 -4.55
CA GLU A 53 -5.37 3.53 -5.24
C GLU A 53 -4.07 3.90 -4.52
N VAL A 54 -3.01 4.04 -5.29
CA VAL A 54 -1.68 4.36 -4.77
C VAL A 54 -1.22 5.69 -5.34
N LYS A 55 -0.71 6.55 -4.44
CA LYS A 55 -0.15 7.86 -4.76
C LYS A 55 1.20 8.03 -4.10
N ASN A 56 2.15 8.70 -4.77
CA ASN A 56 3.43 9.07 -4.17
C ASN A 56 3.80 10.54 -4.48
N GLY A 57 3.57 11.46 -3.54
CA GLY A 57 3.82 12.88 -3.79
C GLY A 57 2.80 13.49 -4.77
N GLU A 58 3.27 14.12 -5.86
CA GLU A 58 2.41 14.82 -6.85
C GLU A 58 2.03 13.95 -8.06
N THR A 59 2.53 12.73 -8.19
CA THR A 59 2.19 11.85 -9.31
C THR A 59 0.72 11.42 -9.32
N ASP A 60 0.25 11.09 -10.53
CA ASP A 60 -1.06 10.50 -10.78
C ASP A 60 -1.27 9.20 -9.99
N PHE A 61 -2.54 8.89 -9.72
CA PHE A 61 -2.93 7.68 -9.01
C PHE A 61 -2.76 6.46 -9.91
N ILE A 62 -2.18 5.39 -9.38
CA ILE A 62 -2.36 4.05 -9.94
C ILE A 62 -3.47 3.36 -9.18
N SER A 63 -4.50 2.92 -9.89
CA SER A 63 -5.55 2.07 -9.33
C SER A 63 -5.24 0.59 -9.58
N ILE A 64 -5.36 -0.22 -8.54
CA ILE A 64 -5.04 -1.65 -8.55
C ILE A 64 -6.24 -2.41 -7.99
N ASP A 65 -6.77 -3.35 -8.75
CA ASP A 65 -7.87 -4.21 -8.27
C ASP A 65 -7.38 -5.16 -7.15
N ILE A 66 -8.10 -5.15 -6.03
CA ILE A 66 -7.91 -6.06 -4.90
C ILE A 66 -8.73 -7.31 -5.18
N THR A 67 -8.10 -8.26 -5.88
CA THR A 67 -8.66 -9.60 -6.08
C THR A 67 -8.34 -10.51 -4.90
N ARG A 68 -8.89 -11.74 -4.88
CA ARG A 68 -8.55 -12.74 -3.85
C ARG A 68 -7.07 -13.10 -3.82
N ASP A 69 -6.37 -12.95 -4.93
CA ASP A 69 -4.95 -13.28 -5.10
C ASP A 69 -4.03 -12.09 -4.80
N PHE A 70 -4.61 -10.97 -4.33
CA PHE A 70 -3.83 -9.80 -3.94
C PHE A 70 -2.83 -10.15 -2.84
N SER A 71 -1.56 -9.83 -3.08
CA SER A 71 -0.48 -9.97 -2.12
C SER A 71 0.33 -8.69 -2.00
N VAL A 72 0.94 -8.49 -0.84
CA VAL A 72 1.83 -7.35 -0.61
C VAL A 72 3.01 -7.37 -1.57
N GLU A 73 3.55 -8.55 -1.87
CA GLU A 73 4.67 -8.70 -2.80
C GLU A 73 4.30 -8.30 -4.23
N MET A 74 3.12 -8.72 -4.70
CA MET A 74 2.60 -8.30 -6.00
C MET A 74 2.45 -6.79 -6.07
N LEU A 75 1.84 -6.17 -5.05
CA LEU A 75 1.72 -4.72 -4.98
C LEU A 75 3.10 -4.05 -5.07
N MET A 76 4.06 -4.45 -4.23
CA MET A 76 5.38 -3.82 -4.22
C MET A 76 6.11 -3.98 -5.57
N ARG A 77 5.98 -5.13 -6.24
CA ARG A 77 6.53 -5.33 -7.59
C ARG A 77 5.90 -4.40 -8.61
N ILE A 78 4.58 -4.20 -8.57
CA ILE A 78 3.89 -3.24 -9.44
C ILE A 78 4.43 -1.83 -9.18
N LEU A 79 4.53 -1.42 -7.91
CA LEU A 79 5.02 -0.10 -7.55
C LEU A 79 6.47 0.14 -7.98
N VAL A 80 7.33 -0.89 -7.92
CA VAL A 80 8.72 -0.82 -8.43
C VAL A 80 8.74 -0.74 -9.96
N ASN A 81 7.97 -1.60 -10.65
CA ASN A 81 7.93 -1.63 -12.12
C ASN A 81 7.42 -0.31 -12.73
N HIS A 82 6.53 0.39 -12.02
CA HIS A 82 6.02 1.70 -12.42
C HIS A 82 6.85 2.88 -11.87
N ASN A 83 8.03 2.63 -11.29
CA ASN A 83 8.90 3.64 -10.69
C ASN A 83 8.23 4.51 -9.61
N ILE A 84 7.21 3.99 -8.92
CA ILE A 84 6.56 4.67 -7.80
C ILE A 84 7.44 4.60 -6.56
N ILE A 85 8.05 3.44 -6.30
CA ILE A 85 8.98 3.24 -5.17
C ILE A 85 10.29 2.64 -5.68
N THR A 86 11.36 2.84 -4.93
CA THR A 86 12.61 2.11 -5.12
C THR A 86 12.49 0.69 -4.60
N SER A 87 13.26 -0.24 -5.19
CA SER A 87 13.25 -1.65 -4.76
C SER A 87 13.60 -1.76 -3.28
N VAL A 88 12.79 -2.52 -2.55
CA VAL A 88 13.00 -2.85 -1.13
C VAL A 88 13.29 -4.33 -0.92
N PHE A 89 13.46 -5.09 -2.00
CA PHE A 89 13.73 -6.54 -1.97
C PHE A 89 15.22 -6.89 -2.07
N GLU A 90 16.12 -5.90 -1.96
CA GLU A 90 17.55 -6.16 -1.84
C GLU A 90 17.94 -6.24 -0.35
N GLY A 91 18.07 -7.48 0.12
CA GLY A 91 18.54 -7.87 1.45
C GLY A 91 18.81 -9.36 1.48
#